data_AF-A0A922ERP2-F1
#
_entry.id   AF-A0A922ERP2-F1
#
_cell.length_a   1.000
_cell.length_b   1.000
_cell.length_c   1.000
_cell.angle_alpha   90.00
_cell.angle_beta   90.00
_cell.angle_gamma   90.00
#
_symmetry.space_group_name_H-M   'P 1'
#
loop_
_entity.id
_entity.type
_entity.pdbx_description
1 polymer ?
#
loop_
_entity_poly.entity_id
_entity_poly.type
_entity_poly.pdbx_seq_one_letter_code
_entity_poly.pdbx_strand_id
1 'polypeptide(L)'
;MSLERDGEEVLSVCGCEINMCPTKQNHRVSGERCSPSGEPITTAPPAEWISESINGGSLRNVDLHTGTNGWASPPGDLFSLRSKNYHTKRTKTPSGEYLLSPAGMDWLKSTTKLDNVLARSDNRVSHALGKAQALGKSLKSFIFAVNLQVPGKDHHSAVFYFATEDPIPSGSLLYRFVNGEDSFRNQRFKIVNRIVKGPWIVKKAVGNYGACLLGKALTCNYHRGSNYLEIDVDIGSSAIASAILHLALGYVTSVTIDMGFVVEAQAEDELPERLIGAVRVCQMEMSSAKVVDAHTVARVVGFSKVNHRDSGDGEDE
;
A
#
# COMPACT_ATOMS: atom_id res chain seq x y z
N MET A 1 68.66 3.35 -22.89
CA MET A 1 69.40 2.08 -22.88
C MET A 1 68.85 1.25 -21.76
N SER A 2 68.24 0.12 -22.13
CA SER A 2 67.52 -0.83 -21.29
C SER A 2 68.34 -1.37 -20.13
N LEU A 3 67.67 -1.76 -19.06
CA LEU A 3 67.68 -3.15 -18.57
C LEU A 3 66.54 -3.34 -17.54
N GLU A 4 65.65 -4.26 -17.88
CA GLU A 4 64.59 -4.83 -17.05
C GLU A 4 65.16 -5.68 -15.90
N ARG A 5 64.41 -5.78 -14.80
CA ARG A 5 64.10 -7.05 -14.12
C ARG A 5 63.02 -6.89 -13.03
N ASP A 6 61.91 -7.59 -13.27
CA ASP A 6 61.06 -8.39 -12.40
C ASP A 6 60.83 -7.97 -10.93
N GLY A 7 59.57 -7.68 -10.61
CA GLY A 7 59.03 -7.58 -9.25
C GLY A 7 57.75 -8.42 -9.14
N GLU A 8 57.88 -9.59 -8.52
CA GLU A 8 56.84 -10.58 -8.26
C GLU A 8 56.09 -10.24 -6.95
N GLU A 9 54.78 -10.40 -6.98
CA GLU A 9 53.81 -10.08 -5.92
C GLU A 9 53.72 -11.25 -4.92
N VAL A 10 54.02 -11.03 -3.64
CA VAL A 10 53.86 -12.05 -2.58
C VAL A 10 52.84 -11.60 -1.53
N LEU A 11 51.73 -12.33 -1.51
CA LEU A 11 50.65 -12.33 -0.54
C LEU A 11 51.15 -12.62 0.88
N SER A 12 50.76 -11.76 1.84
CA SER A 12 50.93 -12.00 3.27
C SER A 12 49.66 -12.65 3.84
N VAL A 13 49.80 -13.89 4.32
CA VAL A 13 48.82 -14.59 5.17
C VAL A 13 49.55 -14.96 6.46
N CYS A 14 49.18 -14.34 7.57
CA CYS A 14 49.71 -14.66 8.90
C CYS A 14 48.92 -15.85 9.48
N GLY A 15 49.63 -16.94 9.75
CA GLY A 15 49.12 -18.15 10.38
C GLY A 15 49.02 -18.06 11.90
N CYS A 16 48.37 -19.07 12.49
CA CYS A 16 48.53 -19.41 13.90
C CYS A 16 48.52 -20.94 14.05
N GLU A 17 49.53 -21.44 14.76
CA GLU A 17 49.91 -22.84 14.92
C GLU A 17 48.98 -23.65 15.84
N ILE A 18 49.01 -24.97 15.62
CA ILE A 18 48.33 -26.03 16.37
C ILE A 18 49.29 -26.55 17.44
N ASN A 19 48.81 -26.77 18.67
CA ASN A 19 49.43 -27.72 19.61
C ASN A 19 48.37 -28.43 20.47
N MET A 20 48.55 -29.73 20.69
CA MET A 20 47.60 -30.66 21.34
C MET A 20 48.00 -31.09 22.77
N CYS A 21 46.95 -31.24 23.61
CA CYS A 21 46.71 -32.19 24.74
C CYS A 21 47.45 -32.02 26.09
N PRO A 22 46.94 -32.54 27.26
CA PRO A 22 45.79 -33.43 27.50
C PRO A 22 44.82 -33.10 28.70
N THR A 23 43.81 -33.98 28.83
CA THR A 23 42.66 -34.22 29.75
C THR A 23 42.58 -33.80 31.24
N LYS A 24 41.30 -33.61 31.64
CA LYS A 24 40.56 -33.83 32.93
C LYS A 24 40.60 -32.75 34.03
N GLN A 25 39.43 -32.16 34.33
CA GLN A 25 38.72 -32.34 35.62
C GLN A 25 37.29 -31.74 35.60
N ASN A 26 36.38 -32.47 36.25
CA ASN A 26 34.94 -32.19 36.40
C ASN A 26 34.66 -30.97 37.28
N HIS A 27 33.81 -30.05 36.82
CA HIS A 27 32.91 -29.33 37.73
C HIS A 27 31.52 -29.20 37.11
N ARG A 28 30.55 -29.68 37.90
CA ARG A 28 29.13 -29.85 37.60
C ARG A 28 28.42 -28.51 37.86
N VAL A 29 27.89 -27.88 36.82
CA VAL A 29 26.94 -26.77 36.94
C VAL A 29 25.64 -27.16 36.25
N SER A 30 24.54 -27.02 36.99
CA SER A 30 23.17 -27.34 36.64
C SER A 30 22.71 -26.67 35.34
N GLY A 31 22.26 -27.49 34.39
CA GLY A 31 21.61 -27.00 33.18
C GLY A 31 20.14 -26.64 33.45
N GLU A 32 19.82 -25.35 33.45
CA GLU A 32 18.47 -24.89 33.16
C GLU A 32 18.29 -24.84 31.65
N ARG A 33 17.35 -25.65 31.19
CA ARG A 33 16.99 -25.84 29.79
C ARG A 33 16.09 -24.67 29.40
N CYS A 34 16.60 -23.71 28.62
CA CYS A 34 15.75 -22.71 27.97
C CYS A 34 14.87 -23.41 26.93
N SER A 35 13.60 -23.61 27.26
CA SER A 35 12.58 -24.03 26.31
C SER A 35 12.23 -22.86 25.39
N PRO A 36 12.18 -23.05 24.07
CA PRO A 36 11.66 -22.04 23.15
C PRO A 36 10.13 -22.13 23.15
N SER A 37 9.46 -21.42 24.06
CA SER A 37 8.02 -21.17 23.96
C SER A 37 7.77 -19.91 23.13
N GLY A 38 7.97 -20.03 21.82
CA GLY A 38 7.37 -19.11 20.88
C GLY A 38 5.92 -19.53 20.67
N GLU A 39 4.99 -18.96 21.44
CA GLU A 39 3.58 -19.09 21.10
C GLU A 39 3.33 -18.42 19.73
N PRO A 40 2.62 -19.07 18.80
CA PRO A 40 2.23 -18.43 17.56
C PRO A 40 1.28 -17.29 17.91
N ILE A 41 1.66 -16.06 17.54
CA ILE A 41 0.79 -14.88 17.59
C ILE A 41 -0.43 -15.21 16.72
N THR A 42 -1.53 -15.60 17.35
CA THR A 42 -2.79 -15.84 16.68
C THR A 42 -3.36 -14.46 16.36
N THR A 43 -3.07 -13.97 15.16
CA THR A 43 -3.76 -12.80 14.60
C THR A 43 -5.25 -13.15 14.58
N ALA A 44 -6.07 -12.39 15.31
CA ALA A 44 -7.52 -12.55 15.26
C ALA A 44 -7.99 -12.51 13.79
N PRO A 45 -8.96 -13.34 13.41
CA PRO A 45 -9.47 -13.34 12.05
C PRO A 45 -10.01 -11.95 11.69
N PRO A 46 -9.84 -11.49 10.44
CA PRO A 46 -10.33 -10.19 10.02
C PRO A 46 -11.84 -10.09 10.21
N ALA A 47 -12.34 -8.87 10.42
CA ALA A 47 -13.77 -8.60 10.53
C ALA A 47 -14.53 -9.19 9.32
N GLU A 48 -15.77 -9.62 9.56
CA GLU A 48 -16.59 -10.34 8.57
C GLU A 48 -16.73 -9.56 7.25
N TRP A 49 -16.96 -8.25 7.31
CA TRP A 49 -17.10 -7.41 6.12
C TRP A 49 -15.78 -7.21 5.35
N ILE A 50 -14.64 -7.23 6.06
CA ILE A 50 -13.31 -7.21 5.42
C ILE A 50 -13.12 -8.52 4.67
N SER A 51 -13.52 -9.65 5.25
CA SER A 51 -13.50 -10.95 4.58
C SER A 51 -14.42 -10.99 3.36
N GLU A 52 -15.65 -10.47 3.46
CA GLU A 52 -16.57 -10.30 2.30
C GLU A 52 -15.90 -9.44 1.22
N SER A 53 -15.26 -8.35 1.61
CA SER A 53 -14.54 -7.46 0.69
C SER A 53 -13.37 -8.18 0.00
N ILE A 54 -12.52 -8.89 0.73
CA ILE A 54 -11.37 -9.60 0.14
C ILE A 54 -11.84 -10.63 -0.91
N ASN A 55 -12.93 -11.34 -0.61
CA ASN A 55 -13.43 -12.42 -1.47
C ASN A 55 -14.30 -11.93 -2.65
N GLY A 56 -14.86 -10.72 -2.57
CA GLY A 56 -15.71 -10.13 -3.61
C GLY A 56 -14.97 -9.36 -4.71
N GLY A 57 -13.63 -9.28 -4.65
CA GLY A 57 -12.79 -8.51 -5.57
C GLY A 57 -12.75 -9.01 -7.00
N SER A 58 -12.52 -8.10 -7.97
CA SER A 58 -12.30 -8.50 -9.36
C SER A 58 -10.97 -9.23 -9.55
N LEU A 59 -9.96 -8.87 -8.75
CA LEU A 59 -8.69 -9.57 -8.68
C LEU A 59 -8.70 -10.50 -7.45
N ARG A 60 -8.42 -11.79 -7.67
CA ARG A 60 -8.54 -12.82 -6.62
C ARG A 60 -7.46 -12.67 -5.57
N ASN A 61 -7.80 -12.89 -4.30
CA ASN A 61 -6.80 -13.12 -3.26
C ASN A 61 -6.16 -14.51 -3.48
N VAL A 62 -4.83 -14.57 -3.51
CA VAL A 62 -4.06 -15.78 -3.85
C VAL A 62 -2.94 -16.02 -2.85
N ASP A 63 -2.37 -17.23 -2.88
CA ASP A 63 -1.19 -17.57 -2.09
C ASP A 63 -0.02 -16.61 -2.37
N LEU A 64 0.67 -16.21 -1.30
CA LEU A 64 1.71 -15.19 -1.36
C LEU A 64 2.91 -15.60 -2.24
N HIS A 65 3.24 -16.89 -2.27
CA HIS A 65 4.47 -17.40 -2.89
C HIS A 65 4.23 -18.07 -4.24
N THR A 66 3.09 -18.72 -4.39
CA THR A 66 2.74 -19.56 -5.54
C THR A 66 1.57 -19.01 -6.35
N GLY A 67 0.85 -18.01 -5.83
CA GLY A 67 -0.29 -17.39 -6.49
C GLY A 67 0.07 -16.69 -7.80
N THR A 68 -0.86 -16.73 -8.76
CA THR A 68 -0.78 -16.06 -10.06
C THR A 68 -2.14 -15.43 -10.40
N ASN A 69 -2.15 -14.45 -11.31
CA ASN A 69 -3.33 -13.70 -11.74
C ASN A 69 -4.23 -13.24 -10.57
N GLY A 70 -3.59 -12.63 -9.57
CA GLY A 70 -4.22 -12.32 -8.30
C GLY A 70 -3.41 -11.34 -7.48
N TRP A 71 -3.88 -11.07 -6.26
CA TRP A 71 -3.16 -10.27 -5.28
C TRP A 71 -3.00 -11.01 -3.96
N ALA A 72 -2.00 -10.62 -3.17
CA ALA A 72 -1.76 -11.14 -1.83
C ALA A 72 -1.29 -10.03 -0.89
N SER A 73 -1.26 -10.31 0.41
CA SER A 73 -0.71 -9.41 1.43
C SER A 73 0.72 -9.83 1.77
N PRO A 74 1.77 -9.14 1.28
CA PRO A 74 3.13 -9.45 1.69
C PRO A 74 3.35 -9.14 3.18
N PRO A 75 4.40 -9.66 3.83
CA PRO A 75 4.87 -9.15 5.11
C PRO A 75 5.46 -7.74 4.98
N GLY A 76 5.18 -6.87 5.94
CA GLY A 76 5.70 -5.50 5.94
C GLY A 76 7.21 -5.39 6.14
N ASP A 77 7.84 -6.42 6.72
CA ASP A 77 9.29 -6.49 6.88
C ASP A 77 10.07 -6.58 5.56
N LEU A 78 9.37 -6.88 4.47
CA LEU A 78 9.95 -6.82 3.12
C LEU A 78 10.24 -5.39 2.64
N PHE A 79 9.76 -4.38 3.35
CA PHE A 79 9.94 -2.97 3.03
C PHE A 79 10.82 -2.27 4.07
N SER A 80 11.96 -1.74 3.63
CA SER A 80 12.86 -0.96 4.49
C SER A 80 12.46 0.53 4.47
N LEU A 81 11.96 1.04 5.60
CA LEU A 81 11.50 2.43 5.77
C LEU A 81 12.39 3.21 6.75
N ARG A 82 12.20 4.54 6.83
CA ARG A 82 13.00 5.40 7.71
C ARG A 82 12.85 4.97 9.18
N SER A 83 13.97 4.62 9.83
CA SER A 83 13.98 4.22 11.24
C SER A 83 13.84 5.43 12.18
N LYS A 84 13.68 5.17 13.49
CA LYS A 84 13.53 6.21 14.53
C LYS A 84 14.63 7.28 14.51
N ASN A 85 15.86 6.92 14.12
CA ASN A 85 17.01 7.85 14.08
C ASN A 85 17.40 8.22 12.64
N TYR A 86 16.47 8.21 11.69
CA TYR A 86 16.80 8.36 10.28
C TYR A 86 17.41 9.73 9.93
N HIS A 87 16.93 10.83 10.51
CA HIS A 87 17.45 12.15 10.14
C HIS A 87 18.91 12.34 10.56
N THR A 88 19.35 11.66 11.64
CA THR A 88 20.74 11.68 12.12
C THR A 88 21.60 10.58 11.50
N LYS A 89 21.13 9.33 11.48
CA LYS A 89 21.92 8.15 11.07
C LYS A 89 21.68 7.69 9.63
N ARG A 90 20.63 8.19 8.96
CA ARG A 90 20.19 7.80 7.61
C ARG A 90 19.89 6.30 7.45
N THR A 91 19.58 5.62 8.55
CA THR A 91 19.32 4.17 8.57
C THR A 91 17.87 3.84 8.35
N LYS A 92 17.61 2.84 7.50
CA LYS A 92 16.28 2.26 7.29
C LYS A 92 16.19 0.91 8.00
N THR A 93 14.99 0.55 8.45
CA THR A 93 14.69 -0.74 9.10
C THR A 93 13.45 -1.36 8.45
N PRO A 94 13.28 -2.69 8.54
CA PRO A 94 12.02 -3.34 8.19
C PRO A 94 10.82 -2.63 8.82
N SER A 95 9.73 -2.47 8.07
CA SER A 95 8.57 -1.67 8.51
C SER A 95 7.72 -2.33 9.58
N GLY A 96 7.77 -3.66 9.74
CA GLY A 96 6.84 -4.41 10.58
C GLY A 96 5.38 -4.29 10.13
N GLU A 97 4.48 -4.38 11.11
CA GLU A 97 3.03 -4.36 10.93
C GLU A 97 2.51 -3.09 10.24
N TYR A 98 1.47 -3.26 9.43
CA TYR A 98 0.75 -2.17 8.76
C TYR A 98 -0.05 -1.31 9.74
N LEU A 99 -0.33 -0.08 9.35
CA LEU A 99 -1.27 0.77 10.06
C LEU A 99 -2.71 0.33 9.81
N LEU A 100 -3.01 -0.16 8.60
CA LEU A 100 -4.33 -0.63 8.16
C LEU A 100 -4.22 -2.03 7.56
N SER A 101 -5.24 -2.86 7.76
CA SER A 101 -5.33 -4.20 7.19
C SER A 101 -5.75 -4.14 5.71
N PRO A 102 -5.17 -4.93 4.81
CA PRO A 102 -5.64 -5.04 3.44
C PRO A 102 -7.10 -5.51 3.40
N ALA A 103 -7.95 -4.82 2.63
CA ALA A 103 -9.38 -5.07 2.52
C ALA A 103 -9.81 -5.50 1.09
N GLY A 104 -8.89 -5.48 0.14
CA GLY A 104 -9.15 -5.92 -1.22
C GLY A 104 -8.28 -5.23 -2.25
N MET A 105 -8.31 -5.77 -3.46
CA MET A 105 -7.83 -5.07 -4.65
C MET A 105 -8.82 -5.30 -5.79
N ASP A 106 -9.10 -4.25 -6.55
CA ASP A 106 -9.84 -4.35 -7.80
C ASP A 106 -8.94 -3.96 -8.98
N TRP A 107 -9.05 -4.74 -10.04
CA TRP A 107 -8.63 -4.37 -11.39
C TRP A 107 -9.88 -4.10 -12.22
N LEU A 108 -10.10 -2.83 -12.56
CA LEU A 108 -11.31 -2.36 -13.22
C LEU A 108 -10.98 -1.80 -14.61
N LYS A 109 -11.95 -1.89 -15.51
CA LYS A 109 -11.89 -1.34 -16.87
C LYS A 109 -13.16 -0.57 -17.16
N SER A 110 -13.05 0.57 -17.83
CA SER A 110 -14.18 1.42 -18.19
C SER A 110 -13.86 2.27 -19.42
N THR A 111 -14.89 2.88 -20.01
CA THR A 111 -14.77 3.73 -21.19
C THR A 111 -14.22 5.13 -20.89
N THR A 112 -14.31 5.57 -19.63
CA THR A 112 -13.76 6.86 -19.16
C THR A 112 -13.03 6.65 -17.85
N LYS A 113 -12.25 7.65 -17.41
CA LYS A 113 -11.64 7.65 -16.08
C LYS A 113 -12.69 7.39 -14.98
N LEU A 114 -12.35 6.54 -14.00
CA LEU A 114 -13.16 6.30 -12.80
C LEU A 114 -12.58 7.09 -11.64
N ASP A 115 -13.28 8.13 -11.22
CA ASP A 115 -12.94 8.92 -10.04
C ASP A 115 -13.82 8.51 -8.85
N ASN A 116 -13.29 8.60 -7.63
CA ASN A 116 -14.00 8.36 -6.37
C ASN A 116 -14.79 7.04 -6.37
N VAL A 117 -14.10 5.94 -6.65
CA VAL A 117 -14.64 4.58 -6.81
C VAL A 117 -15.41 4.13 -5.57
N LEU A 118 -15.01 4.52 -4.36
CA LEU A 118 -15.70 4.21 -3.09
C LEU A 118 -17.07 4.86 -2.97
N ALA A 119 -17.32 6.02 -3.61
CA ALA A 119 -18.62 6.69 -3.56
C ALA A 119 -19.66 6.11 -4.52
N ARG A 120 -19.24 5.21 -5.41
CA ARG A 120 -20.15 4.62 -6.40
C ARG A 120 -21.16 3.70 -5.71
N SER A 121 -22.39 3.70 -6.22
CA SER A 121 -23.46 2.87 -5.67
C SER A 121 -23.29 1.38 -6.00
N ASP A 122 -22.27 0.98 -6.74
CA ASP A 122 -21.90 -0.40 -7.01
C ASP A 122 -20.56 -0.80 -6.35
N ASN A 123 -19.98 0.06 -5.51
CA ASN A 123 -18.73 -0.25 -4.83
C ASN A 123 -18.94 -1.31 -3.75
N ARG A 124 -18.40 -2.50 -4.00
CA ARG A 124 -18.51 -3.67 -3.11
C ARG A 124 -17.92 -3.45 -1.70
N VAL A 125 -16.84 -2.68 -1.56
CA VAL A 125 -16.15 -2.50 -0.27
C VAL A 125 -16.97 -1.57 0.62
N SER A 126 -17.42 -0.45 0.06
CA SER A 126 -18.36 0.46 0.72
C SER A 126 -19.68 -0.25 1.08
N HIS A 127 -20.18 -1.13 0.19
CA HIS A 127 -21.38 -1.93 0.47
C HIS A 127 -21.19 -2.93 1.60
N ALA A 128 -20.08 -3.69 1.62
CA ALA A 128 -19.81 -4.65 2.67
C ALA A 128 -19.74 -3.95 4.04
N LEU A 129 -19.02 -2.82 4.14
CA LEU A 129 -18.98 -2.02 5.36
C LEU A 129 -20.38 -1.46 5.71
N GLY A 130 -21.11 -0.92 4.73
CA GLY A 130 -22.45 -0.38 4.93
C GLY A 130 -23.44 -1.41 5.47
N LYS A 131 -23.39 -2.65 4.97
CA LYS A 131 -24.19 -3.78 5.51
C LYS A 131 -23.84 -4.07 6.96
N ALA A 132 -22.55 -4.14 7.30
CA ALA A 132 -22.13 -4.38 8.67
C ALA A 132 -22.61 -3.25 9.61
N GLN A 133 -22.51 -2.00 9.17
CA GLN A 133 -22.96 -0.82 9.91
C GLN A 133 -24.48 -0.77 10.10
N ALA A 134 -25.25 -1.17 9.09
CA ALA A 134 -26.70 -1.32 9.20
C ALA A 134 -27.11 -2.36 10.27
N LEU A 135 -26.23 -3.33 10.56
CA LEU A 135 -26.39 -4.32 11.62
C LEU A 135 -25.79 -3.87 12.97
N GLY A 136 -25.34 -2.62 13.09
CA GLY A 136 -24.71 -2.08 14.29
C GLY A 136 -23.27 -2.56 14.54
N LYS A 137 -22.63 -3.19 13.55
CA LYS A 137 -21.23 -3.66 13.61
C LYS A 137 -20.31 -2.67 12.89
N SER A 138 -19.01 -2.67 13.20
CA SER A 138 -17.99 -1.94 12.42
C SER A 138 -18.28 -0.43 12.25
N LEU A 139 -18.93 0.18 13.25
CA LEU A 139 -19.38 1.58 13.20
C LEU A 139 -18.23 2.60 13.22
N LYS A 140 -17.05 2.18 13.67
CA LYS A 140 -15.84 3.00 13.77
C LYS A 140 -14.88 2.77 12.60
N SER A 141 -15.21 1.84 11.71
CA SER A 141 -14.30 1.41 10.68
C SER A 141 -14.06 2.49 9.64
N PHE A 142 -12.84 2.50 9.11
CA PHE A 142 -12.38 3.48 8.14
C PHE A 142 -11.72 2.79 6.96
N ILE A 143 -12.03 3.22 5.74
CA ILE A 143 -11.43 2.71 4.50
C ILE A 143 -10.43 3.73 3.94
N PHE A 144 -9.22 3.29 3.63
CA PHE A 144 -8.24 4.04 2.86
C PHE A 144 -8.06 3.35 1.51
N ALA A 145 -8.33 4.07 0.42
CA ALA A 145 -8.19 3.56 -0.93
C ALA A 145 -7.15 4.35 -1.74
N VAL A 146 -6.41 3.63 -2.59
CA VAL A 146 -5.56 4.23 -3.62
C VAL A 146 -6.02 3.67 -4.96
N ASN A 147 -6.39 4.54 -5.89
CA ASN A 147 -6.80 4.18 -7.23
C ASN A 147 -5.71 4.66 -8.21
N LEU A 148 -4.88 3.73 -8.69
CA LEU A 148 -3.93 4.05 -9.75
C LEU A 148 -4.67 4.04 -11.08
N GLN A 149 -4.87 5.22 -11.64
CA GLN A 149 -5.64 5.43 -12.85
C GLN A 149 -4.73 5.40 -14.07
N VAL A 150 -4.97 4.44 -14.95
CA VAL A 150 -4.16 4.17 -16.14
C VAL A 150 -4.94 4.64 -17.37
N PRO A 151 -4.58 5.77 -17.99
CA PRO A 151 -5.19 6.19 -19.23
C PRO A 151 -4.76 5.25 -20.37
N GLY A 152 -5.66 5.05 -21.32
CA GLY A 152 -5.44 4.21 -22.49
C GLY A 152 -6.63 4.29 -23.43
N LYS A 153 -6.66 3.44 -24.45
CA LYS A 153 -7.86 3.28 -25.31
C LYS A 153 -9.09 2.96 -24.46
N ASP A 154 -8.90 2.09 -23.49
CA ASP A 154 -9.81 1.86 -22.38
C ASP A 154 -9.10 2.31 -21.09
N HIS A 155 -9.85 2.95 -20.19
CA HIS A 155 -9.32 3.38 -18.90
C HIS A 155 -9.32 2.21 -17.93
N HIS A 156 -8.21 2.03 -17.22
CA HIS A 156 -8.10 1.02 -16.18
C HIS A 156 -7.83 1.65 -14.81
N SER A 157 -8.31 0.98 -13.77
CA SER A 157 -8.12 1.38 -12.38
C SER A 157 -7.62 0.19 -11.57
N ALA A 158 -6.42 0.31 -11.01
CA ALA A 158 -5.94 -0.59 -9.97
C ALA A 158 -6.25 0.03 -8.61
N VAL A 159 -7.30 -0.45 -7.96
CA VAL A 159 -7.80 0.10 -6.70
C VAL A 159 -7.37 -0.79 -5.54
N PHE A 160 -6.60 -0.23 -4.62
CA PHE A 160 -6.07 -0.90 -3.44
C PHE A 160 -6.86 -0.42 -2.23
N TYR A 161 -7.50 -1.34 -1.51
CA TYR A 161 -8.30 -1.01 -0.33
C TYR A 161 -7.60 -1.49 0.94
N PHE A 162 -7.52 -0.62 1.93
CA PHE A 162 -7.06 -0.91 3.27
C PHE A 162 -8.11 -0.42 4.27
N ALA A 163 -8.21 -1.08 5.42
CA ALA A 163 -9.21 -0.76 6.42
C ALA A 163 -8.70 -0.93 7.86
N THR A 164 -9.36 -0.26 8.78
CA THR A 164 -9.24 -0.48 10.22
C THR A 164 -10.65 -0.58 10.81
N GLU A 165 -10.81 -1.41 11.85
CA GLU A 165 -12.02 -1.44 12.69
C GLU A 165 -11.98 -0.37 13.77
N ASP A 166 -10.77 0.00 14.20
CA ASP A 166 -10.56 1.00 15.24
C ASP A 166 -10.38 2.39 14.64
N PRO A 167 -10.79 3.46 15.35
CA PRO A 167 -10.51 4.83 14.93
C PRO A 167 -9.01 5.04 14.73
N ILE A 168 -8.65 5.73 13.64
CA ILE A 168 -7.27 6.17 13.44
C ILE A 168 -6.88 7.08 14.61
N PRO A 169 -5.78 6.80 15.35
CA PRO A 169 -5.42 7.55 16.55
C PRO A 169 -5.25 9.04 16.28
N SER A 170 -5.99 9.88 17.01
CA SER A 170 -5.92 11.34 16.91
C SER A 170 -4.48 11.84 17.08
N GLY A 171 -4.07 12.78 16.23
CA GLY A 171 -2.72 13.36 16.25
C GLY A 171 -1.65 12.52 15.54
N SER A 172 -1.90 11.24 15.26
CA SER A 172 -0.97 10.41 14.47
C SER A 172 -0.72 11.01 13.08
N LEU A 173 0.41 10.64 12.45
CA LEU A 173 0.73 11.11 11.11
C LEU A 173 -0.35 10.71 10.09
N LEU A 174 -0.88 9.49 10.18
CA LEU A 174 -1.98 9.03 9.32
C LEU A 174 -3.27 9.83 9.57
N TYR A 175 -3.60 10.13 10.83
CA TYR A 175 -4.77 10.97 11.15
C TYR A 175 -4.64 12.37 10.55
N ARG A 176 -3.46 13.00 10.69
CA ARG A 176 -3.17 14.31 10.09
C ARG A 176 -3.19 14.27 8.57
N PHE A 177 -2.73 13.18 7.96
CA PHE A 177 -2.80 12.98 6.51
C PHE A 177 -4.25 12.84 6.02
N VAL A 178 -5.06 12.05 6.73
CA VAL A 178 -6.46 11.81 6.39
C VAL A 178 -7.29 13.09 6.50
N ASN A 179 -7.07 13.89 7.54
CA ASN A 179 -7.88 15.07 7.85
C ASN A 179 -7.21 16.41 7.49
N GLY A 180 -6.02 16.37 6.87
CA GLY A 180 -5.27 17.57 6.49
C GLY A 180 -5.67 18.14 5.13
N GLU A 181 -4.87 19.09 4.65
CA GLU A 181 -5.03 19.70 3.33
C GLU A 181 -4.26 18.93 2.24
N ASP A 182 -4.67 19.11 0.98
CA ASP A 182 -4.03 18.44 -0.16
C ASP A 182 -2.55 18.82 -0.30
N SER A 183 -2.17 20.04 0.07
CA SER A 183 -0.76 20.45 0.09
C SER A 183 0.10 19.60 1.05
N PHE A 184 -0.46 19.20 2.19
CA PHE A 184 0.20 18.29 3.14
C PHE A 184 0.25 16.87 2.57
N ARG A 185 -0.86 16.40 1.99
CA ARG A 185 -0.93 15.06 1.38
C ARG A 185 0.05 14.91 0.22
N ASN A 186 0.09 15.90 -0.68
CA ASN A 186 0.97 15.92 -1.84
C ASN A 186 2.45 15.87 -1.45
N GLN A 187 2.83 16.53 -0.37
CA GLN A 187 4.22 16.52 0.10
C GLN A 187 4.66 15.17 0.69
N ARG A 188 3.73 14.29 1.06
CA ARG A 188 4.01 13.14 1.92
C ARG A 188 3.52 11.80 1.38
N PHE A 189 2.58 11.77 0.45
CA PHE A 189 2.07 10.51 -0.08
C PHE A 189 3.14 9.81 -0.93
N LYS A 190 3.58 8.64 -0.47
CA LYS A 190 4.72 7.90 -0.99
C LYS A 190 4.33 6.47 -1.33
N ILE A 191 4.82 5.96 -2.46
CA ILE A 191 4.80 4.54 -2.79
C ILE A 191 6.21 3.96 -2.63
N VAL A 192 6.29 2.72 -2.16
CA VAL A 192 7.51 1.91 -2.13
C VAL A 192 7.24 0.60 -2.88
N ASN A 193 8.07 0.30 -3.87
CA ASN A 193 7.91 -0.82 -4.77
C ASN A 193 9.06 -1.81 -4.64
N ARG A 194 8.75 -3.10 -4.69
CA ARG A 194 9.73 -4.18 -4.75
C ARG A 194 9.34 -5.19 -5.83
N ILE A 195 10.18 -5.35 -6.84
CA ILE A 195 9.98 -6.39 -7.86
C ILE A 195 10.43 -7.74 -7.30
N VAL A 196 9.46 -8.63 -7.08
CA VAL A 196 9.67 -9.99 -6.57
C VAL A 196 10.07 -10.92 -7.70
N LYS A 197 9.33 -10.85 -8.81
CA LYS A 197 9.56 -11.64 -10.03
C LYS A 197 9.39 -10.74 -11.24
N GLY A 198 10.21 -10.94 -12.26
CA GLY A 198 10.11 -10.19 -13.51
C GLY A 198 11.44 -10.11 -14.26
N PRO A 199 11.40 -9.73 -15.55
CA PRO A 199 12.59 -9.52 -16.35
C PRO A 199 13.52 -8.46 -15.74
N TRP A 200 14.82 -8.59 -15.97
CA TRP A 200 15.82 -7.63 -15.48
C TRP A 200 15.52 -6.18 -15.87
N ILE A 201 14.99 -5.95 -17.09
CA ILE A 201 14.63 -4.61 -17.55
C ILE A 201 13.54 -3.96 -16.69
N VAL A 202 12.52 -4.74 -16.27
CA VAL A 202 11.46 -4.28 -15.36
C VAL A 202 12.03 -4.04 -13.96
N LYS A 203 12.87 -4.97 -13.47
CA LYS A 203 13.56 -4.81 -12.17
C LYS A 203 14.38 -3.54 -12.11
N LYS A 204 15.13 -3.22 -13.17
CA LYS A 204 15.96 -2.01 -13.26
C LYS A 204 15.10 -0.76 -13.35
N ALA A 205 14.09 -0.75 -14.22
CA ALA A 205 13.20 0.40 -14.40
C ALA A 205 12.43 0.71 -13.10
N VAL A 206 11.72 -0.25 -12.53
CA VAL A 206 10.97 -0.04 -11.28
C VAL A 206 11.91 0.14 -10.09
N GLY A 207 13.05 -0.53 -10.06
CA GLY A 207 14.05 -0.40 -8.99
C GLY A 207 14.66 1.00 -8.88
N ASN A 208 14.92 1.66 -10.01
CA ASN A 208 15.35 3.06 -10.02
C ASN A 208 14.31 4.01 -9.39
N TYR A 209 13.04 3.59 -9.35
CA TYR A 209 11.92 4.30 -8.73
C TYR A 209 11.30 3.46 -7.60
N GLY A 210 12.13 2.69 -6.89
CA GLY A 210 11.70 1.79 -5.82
C GLY A 210 11.05 2.52 -4.63
N ALA A 211 11.22 3.84 -4.54
CA ALA A 211 10.40 4.71 -3.71
C ALA A 211 10.11 6.01 -4.47
N CYS A 212 8.87 6.48 -4.45
CA CYS A 212 8.46 7.70 -5.13
C CYS A 212 7.42 8.47 -4.30
N LEU A 213 7.62 9.78 -4.14
CA LEU A 213 6.61 10.69 -3.58
C LEU A 213 5.54 10.94 -4.64
N LEU A 214 4.52 10.07 -4.69
CA LEU A 214 3.42 10.15 -5.66
C LEU A 214 2.77 11.52 -5.67
N GLY A 215 2.49 12.09 -4.49
CA GLY A 215 1.86 13.40 -4.38
C GLY A 215 2.66 14.58 -4.94
N LYS A 216 3.96 14.39 -5.22
CA LYS A 216 4.78 15.39 -5.93
C LYS A 216 4.99 15.04 -7.40
N ALA A 217 5.08 13.75 -7.70
CA ALA A 217 5.44 13.26 -9.03
C ALA A 217 4.23 13.15 -9.98
N LEU A 218 3.02 13.04 -9.42
CA LEU A 218 1.77 12.82 -10.15
C LEU A 218 0.67 13.75 -9.64
N THR A 219 -0.35 13.92 -10.46
CA THR A 219 -1.61 14.55 -10.03
C THR A 219 -2.38 13.55 -9.17
N CYS A 220 -2.61 13.92 -7.91
CA CYS A 220 -3.43 13.18 -6.97
C CYS A 220 -4.71 13.97 -6.67
N ASN A 221 -5.88 13.35 -6.84
CA ASN A 221 -7.15 13.90 -6.37
C ASN A 221 -7.58 13.14 -5.11
N TYR A 222 -8.02 13.89 -4.09
CA TYR A 222 -8.34 13.34 -2.77
C TYR A 222 -9.84 13.41 -2.52
N HIS A 223 -10.46 12.26 -2.24
CA HIS A 223 -11.89 12.15 -1.98
C HIS A 223 -12.12 11.70 -0.55
N ARG A 224 -12.57 12.62 0.31
CA ARG A 224 -12.85 12.36 1.73
C ARG A 224 -14.35 12.21 1.96
N GLY A 225 -14.78 11.00 2.34
CA GLY A 225 -16.14 10.74 2.83
C GLY A 225 -16.26 10.92 4.35
N SER A 226 -17.26 10.31 4.99
CA SER A 226 -17.35 10.26 6.46
C SER A 226 -16.39 9.19 7.02
N ASN A 227 -16.41 8.00 6.45
CA ASN A 227 -15.68 6.79 6.87
C ASN A 227 -14.61 6.33 5.86
N TYR A 228 -14.23 7.17 4.90
CA TYR A 228 -13.15 6.82 3.97
C TYR A 228 -12.33 8.01 3.46
N LEU A 229 -11.12 7.71 2.99
CA LEU A 229 -10.32 8.56 2.11
C LEU A 229 -9.91 7.74 0.89
N GLU A 230 -10.17 8.25 -0.31
CA GLU A 230 -9.66 7.72 -1.56
C GLU A 230 -8.67 8.69 -2.20
N ILE A 231 -7.61 8.15 -2.80
CA ILE A 231 -6.61 8.90 -3.56
C ILE A 231 -6.62 8.39 -4.98
N ASP A 232 -7.12 9.21 -5.89
CA ASP A 232 -7.04 8.98 -7.33
C ASP A 232 -5.69 9.49 -7.83
N VAL A 233 -4.84 8.56 -8.30
CA VAL A 233 -3.49 8.86 -8.77
C VAL A 233 -3.46 8.73 -10.28
N ASP A 234 -3.37 9.87 -10.98
CA ASP A 234 -3.34 9.92 -12.44
C ASP A 234 -1.94 9.57 -12.97
N ILE A 235 -1.75 8.34 -13.44
CA ILE A 235 -0.45 7.93 -14.01
C ILE A 235 -0.14 8.69 -15.32
N GLY A 236 -1.18 9.15 -16.03
CA GLY A 236 -1.07 9.93 -17.25
C GLY A 236 -0.45 11.31 -17.07
N SER A 237 -0.43 11.84 -15.85
CA SER A 237 0.11 13.17 -15.58
C SER A 237 1.64 13.23 -15.61
N SER A 238 2.33 12.09 -15.77
CA SER A 238 3.79 12.03 -15.90
C SER A 238 4.21 11.06 -17.00
N ALA A 239 4.95 11.57 -17.98
CA ALA A 239 5.52 10.77 -19.06
C ALA A 239 6.45 9.65 -18.53
N ILE A 240 7.20 9.93 -17.46
CA ILE A 240 8.10 8.95 -16.84
C ILE A 240 7.28 7.84 -16.18
N ALA A 241 6.27 8.18 -15.38
CA ALA A 241 5.44 7.18 -14.72
C ALA A 241 4.66 6.34 -15.74
N SER A 242 4.09 6.98 -16.76
CA SER A 242 3.44 6.31 -17.88
C SER A 242 4.38 5.34 -18.60
N ALA A 243 5.63 5.74 -18.88
CA ALA A 243 6.61 4.86 -19.51
C ALA A 243 6.97 3.64 -18.65
N ILE A 244 7.19 3.84 -17.34
CA ILE A 244 7.51 2.75 -16.40
C ILE A 244 6.34 1.80 -16.27
N LEU A 245 5.12 2.32 -16.14
CA LEU A 245 3.92 1.50 -16.03
C LEU A 245 3.69 0.71 -17.31
N HIS A 246 3.74 1.34 -18.50
CA HIS A 246 3.57 0.61 -19.76
C HIS A 246 4.63 -0.46 -19.97
N LEU A 247 5.87 -0.22 -19.55
CA LEU A 247 6.91 -1.25 -19.55
C LEU A 247 6.51 -2.41 -18.64
N ALA A 248 6.09 -2.14 -17.40
CA ALA A 248 5.64 -3.19 -16.47
C ALA A 248 4.42 -3.95 -17.01
N LEU A 249 3.47 -3.24 -17.62
CA LEU A 249 2.27 -3.81 -18.23
C LEU A 249 2.60 -4.70 -19.44
N GLY A 250 3.61 -4.34 -20.23
CA GLY A 250 4.11 -5.18 -21.33
C GLY A 250 4.67 -6.53 -20.87
N TYR A 251 5.00 -6.66 -19.59
CA TYR A 251 5.49 -7.90 -18.96
C TYR A 251 4.58 -8.41 -17.84
N VAL A 252 3.34 -7.90 -17.73
CA VAL A 252 2.50 -8.07 -16.53
C VAL A 252 2.27 -9.52 -16.13
N THR A 253 2.14 -10.43 -17.10
CA THR A 253 1.96 -11.88 -16.88
C THR A 253 3.23 -12.61 -16.39
N SER A 254 4.36 -11.90 -16.32
CA SER A 254 5.64 -12.42 -15.82
C SER A 254 6.17 -11.64 -14.60
N VAL A 255 5.45 -10.59 -14.18
CA VAL A 255 5.86 -9.69 -13.10
C VAL A 255 5.09 -10.02 -11.82
N THR A 256 5.80 -10.07 -10.69
CA THR A 256 5.23 -9.95 -9.35
C THR A 256 5.83 -8.72 -8.70
N ILE A 257 4.99 -7.81 -8.23
CA ILE A 257 5.40 -6.56 -7.60
C ILE A 257 4.73 -6.43 -6.23
N ASP A 258 5.52 -6.10 -5.22
CA ASP A 258 5.02 -5.62 -3.94
C ASP A 258 4.92 -4.10 -4.02
N MET A 259 3.75 -3.55 -3.70
CA MET A 259 3.45 -2.12 -3.69
C MET A 259 2.98 -1.72 -2.29
N GLY A 260 3.74 -0.88 -1.61
CA GLY A 260 3.44 -0.36 -0.28
C GLY A 260 3.17 1.14 -0.31
N PHE A 261 2.20 1.60 0.47
CA PHE A 261 1.86 3.02 0.59
C PHE A 261 2.27 3.56 1.95
N VAL A 262 2.85 4.75 1.99
CA VAL A 262 3.44 5.35 3.18
C VAL A 262 3.08 6.84 3.21
N VAL A 263 2.80 7.36 4.40
CA VAL A 263 2.90 8.81 4.64
C VAL A 263 4.33 9.11 5.05
N GLU A 264 5.07 9.83 4.22
CA GLU A 264 6.47 10.15 4.50
C GLU A 264 6.61 11.01 5.77
N ALA A 265 7.43 10.53 6.70
CA ALA A 265 7.81 11.26 7.90
C ALA A 265 8.86 12.32 7.54
N GLN A 266 8.65 13.55 8.01
CA GLN A 266 9.52 14.71 7.76
C GLN A 266 10.06 15.32 9.06
N ALA A 267 9.51 14.97 10.22
CA ALA A 267 9.97 15.36 11.54
C ALA A 267 10.31 14.14 12.42
N GLU A 268 11.13 14.34 13.47
CA GLU A 268 11.62 13.27 14.34
C GLU A 268 10.50 12.55 15.12
N ASP A 269 9.46 13.28 15.53
CA ASP A 269 8.29 12.74 16.23
C ASP A 269 7.36 11.92 15.32
N GLU A 270 7.58 11.98 14.01
CA GLU A 270 6.86 11.21 13.01
C GLU A 270 7.53 9.86 12.69
N LEU A 271 8.70 9.59 13.28
CA LEU A 271 9.48 8.37 13.06
C LEU A 271 9.26 7.33 14.17
N PRO A 272 9.40 6.02 13.87
CA PRO A 272 9.73 5.44 12.56
C PRO A 272 8.58 5.53 11.54
N GLU A 273 8.92 5.55 10.25
CA GLU A 273 7.92 5.40 9.19
C GLU A 273 7.26 4.02 9.25
N ARG A 274 5.96 3.97 9.00
CA ARG A 274 5.18 2.73 8.89
C ARG A 274 4.37 2.72 7.59
N LEU A 275 4.22 1.54 7.01
CA LEU A 275 3.30 1.31 5.90
C LEU A 275 1.86 1.58 6.34
N ILE A 276 1.12 2.35 5.53
CA ILE A 276 -0.35 2.40 5.60
C ILE A 276 -0.87 0.98 5.36
N GLY A 277 -0.39 0.36 4.29
CA GLY A 277 -0.60 -1.02 3.92
C GLY A 277 0.19 -1.36 2.66
N ALA A 278 0.22 -2.63 2.30
CA ALA A 278 0.86 -3.09 1.08
C ALA A 278 0.12 -4.26 0.43
N VAL A 279 0.28 -4.37 -0.88
CA VAL A 279 -0.29 -5.43 -1.72
C VAL A 279 0.77 -5.99 -2.65
N ARG A 280 0.79 -7.31 -2.82
CA ARG A 280 1.51 -8.01 -3.87
C ARG A 280 0.56 -8.23 -5.03
N VAL A 281 0.95 -7.81 -6.23
CA VAL A 281 0.24 -8.12 -7.48
C VAL A 281 1.02 -9.22 -8.19
N CYS A 282 0.38 -10.36 -8.46
CA CYS A 282 0.98 -11.55 -9.04
C CYS A 282 0.51 -11.77 -10.48
N GLN A 283 1.42 -11.67 -11.46
CA GLN A 283 1.20 -12.06 -12.86
C GLN A 283 -0.19 -11.72 -13.40
N MET A 284 -0.66 -10.49 -13.16
CA MET A 284 -2.02 -10.08 -13.49
C MET A 284 -2.23 -10.14 -15.00
N GLU A 285 -3.35 -10.70 -15.45
CA GLU A 285 -3.74 -10.66 -16.86
C GLU A 285 -4.55 -9.40 -17.15
N MET A 286 -4.23 -8.67 -18.23
CA MET A 286 -4.98 -7.46 -18.58
C MET A 286 -6.48 -7.73 -18.81
N SER A 287 -6.82 -8.90 -19.35
CA SER A 287 -8.20 -9.35 -19.59
C SER A 287 -8.99 -9.68 -18.33
N SER A 288 -8.35 -9.78 -17.17
CA SER A 288 -9.04 -10.01 -15.88
C SER A 288 -9.79 -8.77 -15.38
N ALA A 289 -9.61 -7.61 -16.02
CA ALA A 289 -10.25 -6.37 -15.62
C ALA A 289 -11.77 -6.50 -15.65
N LYS A 290 -12.42 -6.21 -14.52
CA LYS A 290 -13.88 -6.15 -14.46
C LYS A 290 -14.35 -4.89 -15.17
N VAL A 291 -15.24 -5.05 -16.16
CA VAL A 291 -15.87 -3.92 -16.85
C VAL A 291 -16.85 -3.25 -15.89
N VAL A 292 -16.73 -1.93 -15.78
CA VAL A 292 -17.57 -1.07 -14.92
C VAL A 292 -18.07 0.12 -15.74
N ASP A 293 -19.36 0.41 -15.62
CA ASP A 293 -19.96 1.57 -16.27
C ASP A 293 -19.56 2.87 -15.55
N ALA A 294 -19.14 3.87 -16.32
CA ALA A 294 -18.64 5.13 -15.77
C ALA A 294 -19.71 5.98 -15.05
N HIS A 295 -21.00 5.76 -15.31
CA HIS A 295 -22.08 6.70 -14.93
C HIS A 295 -22.83 6.37 -13.63
N THR A 296 -22.34 5.44 -12.81
CA THR A 296 -23.04 4.99 -11.60
C THR A 296 -22.73 5.87 -10.37
N VAL A 297 -22.91 7.19 -10.47
CA VAL A 297 -22.85 8.09 -9.30
C VAL A 297 -24.26 8.23 -8.73
N ALA A 298 -24.44 7.93 -7.44
CA ALA A 298 -25.73 8.00 -6.78
C ALA A 298 -26.35 9.41 -6.92
N ARG A 299 -27.53 9.49 -7.54
CA ARG A 299 -28.34 10.72 -7.53
C ARG A 299 -28.77 10.99 -6.09
N VAL A 300 -28.19 12.01 -5.46
CA VAL A 300 -28.71 12.54 -4.20
C VAL A 300 -30.14 13.01 -4.46
N VAL A 301 -31.12 12.36 -3.82
CA VAL A 301 -32.52 12.74 -3.87
C VAL A 301 -32.66 14.06 -3.13
N GLY A 302 -32.76 15.17 -3.87
CA GLY A 302 -33.03 16.48 -3.31
C GLY A 302 -34.42 16.52 -2.68
N PHE A 303 -34.50 16.88 -1.40
CA PHE A 303 -35.76 17.18 -0.73
C PHE A 303 -36.49 18.31 -1.46
N SER A 304 -37.73 18.03 -1.89
CA SER A 304 -38.61 19.02 -2.50
C SER A 304 -38.87 20.18 -1.54
N LYS A 305 -38.51 21.39 -1.99
CA LYS A 305 -38.79 22.66 -1.33
C LYS A 305 -40.31 22.89 -1.35
N VAL A 306 -40.94 22.94 -0.18
CA VAL A 306 -42.34 23.34 -0.01
C VAL A 306 -42.42 24.85 -0.21
N ASN A 307 -43.14 25.31 -1.23
CA ASN A 307 -43.40 26.73 -1.43
C ASN A 307 -44.46 27.20 -0.42
N HIS A 308 -44.07 28.12 0.47
CA HIS A 308 -45.01 28.96 1.21
C HIS A 308 -45.72 29.89 0.21
N ARG A 309 -47.06 29.82 0.20
CA ARG A 309 -47.90 30.86 -0.41
C ARG A 309 -47.90 32.05 0.54
N ASP A 310 -47.45 33.19 0.04
CA ASP A 310 -47.57 34.48 0.69
C ASP A 310 -49.00 35.00 0.47
N SER A 311 -49.71 35.25 1.56
CA SER A 311 -51.03 35.87 1.59
C SER A 311 -50.85 37.37 1.67
N GLY A 312 -51.08 38.06 0.56
CA GLY A 312 -51.14 39.52 0.51
C GLY A 312 -52.54 40.00 0.88
N ASP A 313 -52.63 40.66 2.04
CA ASP A 313 -53.73 41.52 2.46
C ASP A 313 -53.22 42.97 2.56
N GLY A 314 -54.09 43.94 2.22
CA GLY A 314 -53.98 45.36 2.58
C GLY A 314 -53.57 46.25 1.40
N GLU A 315 -54.50 46.77 0.59
CA GLU A 315 -55.37 47.94 0.84
C GLU A 315 -54.65 49.28 0.61
N ASP A 316 -55.03 49.95 -0.48
CA ASP A 316 -55.17 51.41 -0.56
C ASP A 316 -56.43 51.70 -1.42
N GLU A 317 -57.26 52.60 -0.89
CA GLU A 317 -58.61 53.08 -1.30
C GLU A 317 -59.86 52.34 -0.81
#